data_AF-A0A1S6HU79-F1
#
_entry.id   AF-A0A1S6HU79-F1
#
_cell.length_a   1.000
_cell.length_b   1.000
_cell.length_c   1.000
_cell.angle_alpha   90.00
_cell.angle_beta   90.00
_cell.angle_gamma   90.00
#
_symmetry.space_group_name_H-M   'P 1'
#
loop_
_entity.id
_entity.type
_entity.pdbx_description
1 polymer ?
#
loop_
_entity_poly.entity_id
_entity_poly.type
_entity_poly.pdbx_seq_one_letter_code
_entity_poly.pdbx_strand_id
1 'polypeptide(L)'
;MSIEHVDFVKIRLVNEVFLPFIDQGYLSLEELRMVQLWVPDYFLLKKKYPAKDIVSLYKRYLGFKRVSIMLEGMEVDLLAQPSSVH
;
A
#
# COMPACT_ATOMS: atom_id res chain seq x y z
N MET A 1 18.28 -6.75 4.52
CA MET A 1 16.85 -6.49 4.76
C MET A 1 16.26 -7.76 5.37
N SER A 2 15.66 -7.67 6.56
CA SER A 2 15.23 -8.83 7.39
C SER A 2 13.73 -9.13 7.25
N ILE A 3 13.19 -9.02 6.04
CA ILE A 3 11.77 -9.24 5.78
C ILE A 3 11.55 -10.73 5.53
N GLU A 4 10.49 -11.27 6.13
CA GLU A 4 10.15 -12.68 6.00
C GLU A 4 9.78 -13.00 4.55
N HIS A 5 10.08 -14.22 4.12
CA HIS A 5 9.87 -14.63 2.74
C HIS A 5 8.40 -14.48 2.30
N VAL A 6 7.46 -14.85 3.18
CA VAL A 6 6.01 -14.75 2.89
C VAL A 6 5.58 -13.30 2.64
N ASP A 7 6.06 -12.36 3.45
CA ASP A 7 5.73 -10.94 3.33
C ASP A 7 6.40 -10.33 2.09
N PHE A 8 7.63 -10.75 1.81
CA PHE A 8 8.34 -10.37 0.59
C PHE A 8 7.58 -10.82 -0.68
N VAL A 9 7.03 -12.04 -0.70
CA VAL A 9 6.21 -12.54 -1.80
C VAL A 9 4.94 -11.70 -1.98
N LYS A 10 4.25 -11.34 -0.89
CA LYS A 10 3.08 -10.45 -0.95
C LYS A 10 3.42 -9.08 -1.54
N ILE A 11 4.50 -8.45 -1.08
CA ILE A 11 4.95 -7.15 -1.59
C ILE A 11 5.26 -7.22 -3.09
N ARG A 12 5.92 -8.30 -3.52
CA ARG A 12 6.21 -8.52 -4.93
C ARG A 12 4.92 -8.67 -5.75
N LEU A 13 3.94 -9.41 -5.25
CA LEU A 13 2.65 -9.59 -5.91
C LEU A 13 1.90 -8.26 -6.04
N VAL A 14 1.81 -7.46 -4.96
CA VAL A 14 1.23 -6.10 -5.02
C VAL A 14 1.95 -5.28 -6.09
N ASN A 15 3.28 -5.32 -6.11
CA ASN A 15 4.03 -4.59 -7.13
C ASN A 15 3.70 -5.04 -8.55
N GLU A 16 3.69 -6.33 -8.82
CA GLU A 16 3.41 -6.88 -10.16
C GLU A 16 1.99 -6.55 -10.63
N VAL A 17 1.00 -6.61 -9.73
CA VAL A 17 -0.39 -6.24 -10.02
C VAL A 17 -0.51 -4.76 -10.37
N PHE A 18 0.16 -3.88 -9.63
CA PHE A 18 -0.01 -2.43 -9.79
C PHE A 18 0.98 -1.74 -10.73
N LEU A 19 2.05 -2.42 -11.14
CA LEU A 19 3.06 -1.86 -12.04
C LEU A 19 2.46 -1.34 -13.36
N PRO A 20 1.57 -2.07 -14.06
CA PRO A 20 0.99 -1.59 -15.32
C PRO A 20 0.15 -0.32 -15.17
N PHE A 21 -0.44 -0.08 -13.99
CA PHE A 21 -1.30 1.08 -13.75
C PHE A 21 -0.49 2.34 -13.42
N ILE A 22 0.72 2.20 -12.88
CA ILE A 22 1.61 3.36 -12.63
C ILE A 22 1.91 4.08 -13.94
N ASP A 23 2.13 3.33 -15.01
CA ASP A 23 2.47 3.88 -16.32
C ASP A 23 1.29 4.61 -16.98
N GLN A 24 0.05 4.34 -16.55
CA GLN A 24 -1.17 4.94 -17.08
C GLN A 24 -1.58 6.24 -16.35
N GLY A 25 -1.01 6.52 -15.17
CA GLY A 25 -1.12 7.80 -14.48
C GLY A 25 -2.44 8.09 -13.75
N TYR A 26 -3.51 7.34 -14.00
CA TYR A 26 -4.79 7.42 -13.27
C TYR A 26 -5.23 6.05 -12.78
N LEU A 27 -6.07 6.03 -11.73
CA LEU A 27 -6.63 4.78 -11.22
C LEU A 27 -8.16 4.73 -11.40
N SER A 28 -8.64 3.61 -11.93
CA SER A 28 -10.06 3.33 -12.10
C SER A 28 -10.74 2.99 -10.76
N LEU A 29 -12.08 2.99 -10.74
CA LEU A 29 -12.87 2.55 -9.58
C LEU A 29 -12.58 1.09 -9.20
N GLU A 30 -12.28 0.25 -10.17
CA GLU A 30 -11.90 -1.15 -9.95
C GLU A 30 -10.55 -1.25 -9.26
N GLU A 31 -9.57 -0.45 -9.70
CA GLU A 31 -8.25 -0.41 -9.09
C GLU A 31 -8.28 0.15 -7.66
N LEU A 32 -9.14 1.13 -7.38
CA LEU A 32 -9.36 1.63 -6.02
C LEU A 32 -9.90 0.52 -5.10
N ARG A 33 -10.81 -0.34 -5.59
CA ARG A 33 -11.28 -1.50 -4.84
C ARG A 33 -10.15 -2.51 -4.60
N MET A 34 -9.29 -2.74 -5.59
CA MET A 34 -8.12 -3.61 -5.41
C MET A 34 -7.19 -3.06 -4.32
N VAL A 35 -6.93 -1.75 -4.29
CA VAL A 35 -6.14 -1.09 -3.23
C VAL A 35 -6.75 -1.35 -1.84
N GLN A 36 -8.08 -1.24 -1.71
CA GLN A 36 -8.77 -1.48 -0.44
C GLN A 36 -8.56 -2.91 0.12
N LEU A 37 -8.42 -3.92 -0.76
CA LEU A 37 -8.14 -5.30 -0.33
C LEU A 37 -6.79 -5.43 0.39
N TRP A 38 -5.84 -4.55 0.11
CA TRP A 38 -4.50 -4.57 0.68
C TRP A 38 -4.33 -3.72 1.94
N VAL A 39 -5.38 -2.98 2.37
CA VAL A 39 -5.36 -2.14 3.57
C VAL A 39 -4.87 -2.92 4.80
N PRO A 40 -5.39 -4.13 5.12
CA PRO A 40 -4.98 -4.84 6.32
C PRO A 40 -3.51 -5.29 6.27
N ASP A 41 -3.07 -5.83 5.13
CA ASP A 41 -1.69 -6.29 4.93
C ASP A 41 -0.69 -5.13 5.02
N TYR A 42 -1.04 -3.96 4.48
CA TYR A 42 -0.19 -2.77 4.57
C TYR A 42 0.08 -2.34 6.03
N PHE A 43 -0.98 -2.21 6.84
CA PHE A 43 -0.82 -1.82 8.25
C PHE A 43 -0.10 -2.88 9.07
N LEU A 44 -0.30 -4.16 8.76
CA LEU A 44 0.46 -5.26 9.38
C LEU A 44 1.95 -5.16 9.06
N LEU A 45 2.33 -4.95 7.79
CA LEU A 45 3.73 -4.81 7.39
C LEU A 45 4.40 -3.59 8.03
N LYS A 46 3.70 -2.44 8.09
CA LYS A 46 4.22 -1.19 8.70
C LYS A 46 4.45 -1.33 10.21
N LYS A 47 3.62 -2.14 10.90
CA LYS A 47 3.82 -2.46 12.32
C LYS A 47 4.92 -3.50 12.54
N LYS A 48 5.06 -4.47 11.63
CA LYS A 48 5.98 -5.61 11.76
C LYS A 48 7.45 -5.23 11.48
N TYR A 49 7.68 -4.29 10.57
CA TYR A 49 9.04 -3.98 10.09
C TYR A 49 9.45 -2.53 10.39
N PRO A 50 10.75 -2.29 10.66
CA PRO A 50 11.23 -0.93 10.88
C PRO A 50 11.12 -0.09 9.61
N ALA A 51 10.89 1.22 9.78
CA ALA A 51 10.67 2.15 8.66
C ALA A 51 11.78 2.08 7.59
N LYS A 52 13.05 1.87 7.98
CA LYS A 52 14.18 1.74 7.04
C LYS A 52 14.02 0.57 6.05
N ASP A 53 13.42 -0.54 6.48
CA ASP A 53 13.21 -1.72 5.63
C ASP A 53 12.05 -1.47 4.67
N ILE A 54 10.98 -0.85 5.14
CA ILE A 54 9.85 -0.41 4.29
C ILE A 54 10.31 0.60 3.23
N VAL A 55 11.12 1.60 3.62
CA VAL A 55 11.70 2.56 2.67
C VAL A 55 12.60 1.88 1.63
N SER A 56 13.34 0.83 2.03
CA SER A 56 14.15 0.05 1.11
C SER A 56 13.28 -0.72 0.10
N LEU A 57 12.14 -1.25 0.52
CA LEU A 57 11.16 -1.85 -0.39
C LEU A 57 10.56 -0.84 -1.36
N TYR A 58 10.24 0.37 -0.90
CA TYR A 58 9.70 1.42 -1.78
C TYR A 58 10.64 1.81 -2.92
N LYS A 59 11.96 1.69 -2.72
CA LYS A 59 12.95 1.91 -3.78
C LYS A 59 12.98 0.78 -4.81
N ARG A 60 12.56 -0.42 -4.41
CA ARG A 60 12.65 -1.64 -5.22
C ARG A 60 11.33 -2.00 -5.91
N TYR A 61 10.21 -1.60 -5.32
CA TYR A 61 8.85 -1.98 -5.73
C TYR A 61 7.96 -0.74 -5.82
N LEU A 62 7.94 -0.10 -6.99
CA LEU A 62 7.19 1.13 -7.23
C LEU A 62 5.67 0.94 -7.08
N GLY A 63 5.12 -0.19 -7.53
CA GLY A 63 3.71 -0.56 -7.36
C GLY A 63 3.33 -0.58 -5.89
N PHE A 64 4.13 -1.26 -5.08
CA PHE A 64 3.94 -1.30 -3.64
C PHE A 64 4.02 0.10 -3.02
N LYS A 65 5.03 0.92 -3.38
CA LYS A 65 5.15 2.31 -2.90
C LYS A 65 3.90 3.14 -3.22
N ARG A 66 3.40 3.06 -4.46
CA ARG A 66 2.23 3.84 -4.91
C ARG A 66 0.99 3.46 -4.09
N VAL A 67 0.72 2.17 -3.96
CA VAL A 67 -0.38 1.65 -3.14
C VAL A 67 -0.25 2.13 -1.70
N SER A 68 0.94 2.03 -1.09
CA SER A 68 1.17 2.52 0.28
C SER A 68 0.86 4.01 0.45
N ILE A 69 1.30 4.87 -0.48
CA ILE A 69 1.00 6.32 -0.42
C ILE A 69 -0.51 6.58 -0.50
N MET A 70 -1.22 5.84 -1.36
CA MET A 70 -2.67 5.99 -1.47
C MET A 70 -3.39 5.57 -0.19
N LEU A 71 -2.96 4.47 0.42
CA LEU A 71 -3.51 4.00 1.69
C LEU A 71 -3.27 5.02 2.83
N GLU A 72 -2.09 5.66 2.86
CA GLU A 72 -1.81 6.75 3.79
C GLU A 72 -2.72 7.97 3.54
N GLY A 73 -2.98 8.32 2.29
CA GLY A 73 -3.96 9.36 1.94
C GLY A 73 -5.38 9.03 2.41
N MET A 74 -5.82 7.78 2.21
CA MET A 74 -7.14 7.32 2.65
C MET A 74 -7.28 7.28 4.18
N GLU A 75 -6.23 6.91 4.92
CA GLU A 75 -6.21 6.94 6.39
C GLU A 75 -6.40 8.38 6.91
N VAL A 76 -5.72 9.35 6.29
CA VAL A 76 -5.89 10.77 6.60
C VAL A 76 -7.31 11.23 6.30
N ASP A 77 -7.88 10.86 5.15
CA ASP A 77 -9.25 11.25 4.78
C ASP A 77 -10.30 10.65 5.74
N LEU A 78 -10.13 9.39 6.16
CA LEU A 78 -11.04 8.73 7.12
C LEU A 78 -10.96 9.33 8.52
N LEU A 79 -9.76 9.75 8.97
CA LEU A 79 -9.56 10.41 10.26
C LEU A 79 -9.94 11.90 10.24
N ALA A 80 -9.94 12.53 9.06
CA ALA A 80 -10.35 13.92 8.86
C ALA A 80 -11.87 14.08 8.67
N GLN A 81 -12.60 12.99 8.40
CA GLN A 81 -14.06 13.01 8.43
C GLN A 81 -14.51 13.30 9.86
N PRO A 82 -15.24 14.41 10.13
CA PRO A 82 -15.78 14.65 11.44
C PRO A 82 -16.68 13.48 11.80
N SER A 83 -16.44 12.85 12.95
CA SER A 83 -17.31 11.82 13.52
C SER A 83 -18.73 12.36 13.54
N SER A 84 -19.50 12.01 12.51
CA SER A 84 -20.90 12.33 12.39
C SER A 84 -21.61 11.31 13.26
N VAL A 85 -21.50 11.50 14.57
CA VAL A 85 -22.24 10.74 15.56
C VAL A 85 -23.71 11.15 15.39
N HIS A 86 -24.48 10.28 14.75
CA HIS A 86 -25.92 10.19 14.93
C HIS A 86 -26.23 9.44 16.23
#